data_AF-D2V7I7-F1
#
_entry.id   AF-D2V7I7-F1
#
_cell.length_a   1.000
_cell.length_b   1.000
_cell.length_c   1.000
_cell.angle_alpha   90.00
_cell.angle_beta   90.00
_cell.angle_gamma   90.00
#
_symmetry.space_group_name_H-M   'P 1'
#
loop_
_entity.id
_entity.type
_entity.pdbx_description
1 polymer ?
#
loop_
_entity_poly.entity_id
_entity_poly.type
_entity_poly.pdbx_seq_one_letter_code
_entity_poly.pdbx_strand_id
1 'polypeptide(L)'
;MGCLQTKDSSSKSTEKTTTPDFTANKNSSSAPLQYVWSHEAQKEKTPKEIDFSKLKAEDFLLSGFQDRVVLRTSGQILGQAMNIDKCKNCDFYLLDNSSQIFIDSCDDCRFFIGPCSGSIFIRTSKNVKMIVACQQFRTRDCHNLEVSIFSGTRPVIESSSNVTFSCFASNYIGLAKQFHESGLSVYNNHWNVVHDFTPQGGENYRFSTSRSKITDWMKPLSSMPETGISKDEETENEKSCPIPPTKLKENVPSNVIIFLPGRYNDAEQFLPKVVSEVIHTKEHKFSKPEIDLIFDKSENCSSTKQEIAKGPIIAIGTNLSSSELRTRASQIVSPETFYIPENEAEAKYMANYFFNVHRIEV
;
A
#
# COMPACT_ATOMS: atom_id res chain seq x y z
N MET A 1 47.72 0.41 50.95
CA MET A 1 47.81 0.54 52.42
C MET A 1 47.03 1.79 52.79
N GLY A 2 45.99 1.82 53.60
CA GLY A 2 45.31 0.87 54.48
C GLY A 2 44.27 1.73 55.20
N CYS A 3 43.04 1.24 55.32
CA CYS A 3 41.91 1.89 55.97
C CYS A 3 42.26 2.48 57.35
N LEU A 4 41.54 3.54 57.76
CA LEU A 4 41.11 3.65 59.16
C LEU A 4 39.83 4.49 59.24
N GLN A 5 38.83 3.84 59.83
CA GLN A 5 37.47 4.27 60.05
C GLN A 5 37.32 5.04 61.37
N THR A 6 36.37 5.97 61.34
CA THR A 6 35.35 6.31 62.37
C THR A 6 35.78 6.87 63.73
N LYS A 7 35.15 7.98 64.12
CA LYS A 7 34.20 7.99 65.25
C LYS A 7 33.31 9.24 65.27
N ASP A 8 32.07 8.97 65.67
CA ASP A 8 30.87 9.81 65.67
C ASP A 8 30.85 10.98 66.65
N SER A 9 29.99 11.97 66.38
CA SER A 9 29.16 12.57 67.43
C SER A 9 27.83 13.07 66.85
N SER A 10 26.76 12.78 67.58
CA SER A 10 25.36 12.88 67.20
C SER A 10 24.71 14.16 67.75
N SER A 11 23.69 14.66 67.05
CA SER A 11 22.60 15.41 67.70
C SER A 11 21.26 15.08 67.00
N LYS A 12 20.27 14.76 67.83
CA LYS A 12 18.94 14.23 67.52
C LYS A 12 17.96 15.35 67.15
N SER A 13 17.03 15.07 66.23
CA SER A 13 15.65 15.56 66.37
C SER A 13 14.63 14.54 65.82
N THR A 14 13.88 13.97 66.76
CA THR A 14 12.50 13.45 66.75
C THR A 14 11.89 12.79 65.50
N GLU A 15 11.68 11.48 65.65
CA GLU A 15 10.72 10.62 64.94
C GLU A 15 9.26 10.96 65.28
N LYS A 16 8.37 10.78 64.29
CA LYS A 16 7.07 10.15 64.51
C LYS A 16 6.77 9.16 63.38
N THR A 17 6.40 7.97 63.81
CA THR A 17 6.22 6.71 63.10
C THR A 17 4.96 6.69 62.22
N THR A 18 5.04 6.08 61.03
CA THR A 18 3.93 5.34 60.41
C THR A 18 4.49 4.29 59.45
N THR A 19 4.05 3.06 59.62
CA THR A 19 4.39 1.85 58.86
C THR A 19 3.72 1.81 57.48
N PRO A 20 4.19 0.92 56.57
CA PRO A 20 4.25 1.17 55.13
C PRO A 20 3.04 0.63 54.38
N ASP A 21 2.76 1.22 53.20
CA ASP A 21 1.92 0.54 52.22
C ASP A 21 2.45 0.72 50.79
N PHE A 22 2.31 -0.37 50.03
CA PHE A 22 2.89 -0.62 48.73
C PHE A 22 2.53 0.47 47.70
N THR A 23 3.53 1.07 47.06
CA THR A 23 3.32 1.81 45.81
C THR A 23 4.08 1.14 44.66
N ALA A 24 3.28 0.57 43.75
CA ALA A 24 3.69 0.00 42.49
C ALA A 24 4.33 1.08 41.61
N ASN A 25 5.55 0.82 41.19
CA ASN A 25 6.29 1.68 40.27
C ASN A 25 5.70 1.50 38.86
N LYS A 26 5.23 2.60 38.26
CA LYS A 26 4.63 2.64 36.91
C LYS A 26 5.70 2.30 35.87
N ASN A 27 5.72 1.04 35.43
CA ASN A 27 6.42 0.65 34.23
C ASN A 27 5.69 1.17 32.99
N SER A 28 6.51 1.65 32.05
CA SER A 28 6.23 2.01 30.68
C SER A 28 5.16 1.14 30.01
N SER A 29 3.96 1.71 29.83
CA SER A 29 3.02 1.22 28.84
C SER A 29 3.41 1.83 27.48
N SER A 30 4.25 1.13 26.72
CA SER A 30 4.38 1.42 25.30
C SER A 30 3.03 1.10 24.64
N ALA A 31 2.28 2.13 24.30
CA ALA A 31 1.09 1.99 23.45
C ALA A 31 1.49 1.27 22.16
N PRO A 32 0.64 0.37 21.62
CA PRO A 32 0.94 -0.31 20.36
C PRO A 32 1.10 0.73 19.24
N LEU A 33 2.13 0.54 18.41
CA LEU A 33 2.41 1.37 17.25
C LEU A 33 1.14 1.50 16.40
N GLN A 34 0.69 2.74 16.26
CA GLN A 34 -0.52 3.12 15.54
C GLN A 34 -0.29 2.87 14.04
N TYR A 35 -1.15 2.06 13.41
CA TYR A 35 -1.20 1.91 11.95
C TYR A 35 -1.70 3.24 11.37
N VAL A 36 -0.78 4.06 10.85
CA VAL A 36 -1.17 5.30 10.14
C VAL A 36 -0.59 5.25 8.74
N TRP A 37 -1.47 5.04 7.76
CA TRP A 37 -1.16 5.15 6.33
C TRP A 37 -1.52 6.54 5.77
N SER A 38 -2.12 7.42 6.58
CA SER A 38 -2.81 8.63 6.11
C SER A 38 -1.97 9.91 6.16
N HIS A 39 -2.35 10.79 5.22
CA HIS A 39 -2.04 12.19 4.96
C HIS A 39 -1.68 13.10 6.16
N GLU A 40 -2.10 12.77 7.38
CA GLU A 40 -1.98 13.66 8.56
C GLU A 40 -0.79 13.33 9.46
N ALA A 41 -0.35 12.07 9.54
CA ALA A 41 0.81 11.70 10.35
C ALA A 41 2.15 12.06 9.69
N GLN A 42 2.15 12.45 8.42
CA GLN A 42 3.36 12.73 7.62
C GLN A 42 3.39 14.13 7.01
N LYS A 43 2.66 15.10 7.58
CA LYS A 43 2.93 16.52 7.28
C LYS A 43 4.27 16.91 7.90
N GLU A 44 5.38 16.58 7.24
CA GLU A 44 6.61 17.35 7.45
C GLU A 44 6.29 18.82 7.15
N LYS A 45 6.43 19.66 8.18
CA LYS A 45 6.35 21.11 8.03
C LYS A 45 7.57 21.51 7.20
N THR A 46 7.32 22.03 5.99
CA THR A 46 8.25 22.43 4.91
C THR A 46 8.69 21.32 3.95
N PRO A 47 8.48 21.48 2.61
CA PRO A 47 9.11 20.61 1.63
C PRO A 47 10.62 20.72 1.76
N LYS A 48 11.32 19.61 2.04
CA LYS A 48 12.77 19.57 1.88
C LYS A 48 13.07 19.84 0.41
N GLU A 49 13.87 20.87 0.14
CA GLU A 49 14.35 21.19 -1.19
C GLU A 49 15.09 19.98 -1.76
N ILE A 50 14.62 19.46 -2.89
CA ILE A 50 15.19 18.26 -3.52
C ILE A 50 16.48 18.67 -4.22
N ASP A 51 17.61 18.18 -3.71
CA ASP A 51 18.93 18.45 -4.27
C ASP A 51 19.24 17.49 -5.43
N PHE A 52 18.86 17.90 -6.65
CA PHE A 52 19.16 17.16 -7.88
C PHE A 52 20.63 17.19 -8.30
N SER A 53 21.48 18.01 -7.68
CA SER A 53 22.87 18.23 -8.11
C SER A 53 23.76 16.99 -7.96
N LYS A 54 23.32 16.01 -7.17
CA LYS A 54 24.04 14.76 -6.89
C LYS A 54 23.71 13.63 -7.87
N LEU A 55 22.69 13.80 -8.70
CA LEU A 55 22.23 12.76 -9.63
C LEU A 55 23.04 12.79 -10.93
N LYS A 56 23.50 11.62 -11.38
CA LYS A 56 24.19 11.45 -12.67
C LYS A 56 23.31 10.66 -13.63
N ALA A 57 23.47 10.90 -14.93
CA ALA A 57 22.73 10.17 -15.96
C ALA A 57 22.91 8.63 -15.84
N GLU A 58 24.10 8.21 -15.45
CA GLU A 58 24.46 6.80 -15.22
C GLU A 58 23.66 6.14 -14.08
N ASP A 59 23.15 6.93 -13.13
CA ASP A 59 22.37 6.41 -12.01
C ASP A 59 21.00 5.86 -12.46
N PHE A 60 20.52 6.34 -13.61
CA PHE A 60 19.21 6.04 -14.19
C PHE A 60 19.27 5.07 -15.39
N LEU A 61 20.47 4.72 -15.86
CA LEU A 61 20.69 3.74 -16.92
C LEU A 61 21.42 2.52 -16.35
N LEU A 62 20.68 1.48 -16.03
CA LEU A 62 21.21 0.22 -15.50
C LEU A 62 21.30 -0.79 -16.65
N SER A 63 22.46 -0.89 -17.28
CA SER A 63 22.60 -1.72 -18.48
C SER A 63 23.77 -2.71 -18.45
N GLY A 64 23.55 -3.89 -19.02
CA GLY A 64 24.59 -4.90 -19.23
C GLY A 64 25.01 -5.64 -17.95
N PHE A 65 24.23 -5.55 -16.87
CA PHE A 65 24.59 -6.20 -15.61
C PHE A 65 24.33 -7.70 -15.65
N GLN A 66 25.21 -8.47 -15.01
CA GLN A 66 25.07 -9.91 -14.85
C GLN A 66 25.38 -10.30 -13.41
N ASP A 67 24.61 -11.25 -12.86
CA ASP A 67 24.84 -11.85 -11.54
C ASP A 67 24.98 -10.81 -10.41
N ARG A 68 24.16 -9.74 -10.47
CA ARG A 68 24.33 -8.54 -9.66
C ARG A 68 23.09 -8.19 -8.85
N VAL A 69 23.32 -7.72 -7.62
CA VAL A 69 22.33 -7.02 -6.81
C VAL A 69 22.49 -5.51 -6.99
N VAL A 70 21.41 -4.81 -7.29
CA VAL A 70 21.37 -3.36 -7.45
C VAL A 70 20.35 -2.79 -6.47
N LEU A 71 20.78 -1.83 -5.67
CA LEU A 71 19.94 -1.11 -4.71
C LEU A 71 19.92 0.38 -5.05
N ARG A 72 18.72 0.95 -5.02
CA ARG A 72 18.45 2.38 -4.99
C ARG A 72 17.56 2.67 -3.78
N THR A 73 18.07 3.41 -2.81
CA THR A 73 17.32 3.82 -1.62
C THR A 73 16.60 5.13 -1.87
N SER A 74 15.75 5.54 -0.92
CA SER A 74 14.99 6.78 -1.06
C SER A 74 15.92 7.99 -1.22
N GLY A 75 15.60 8.86 -2.18
CA GLY A 75 16.42 10.00 -2.56
C GLY A 75 17.45 9.73 -3.66
N GLN A 76 17.51 8.50 -4.19
CA GLN A 76 18.43 8.15 -5.29
C GLN A 76 17.75 8.07 -6.66
N ILE A 77 16.41 8.11 -6.72
CA ILE A 77 15.64 8.18 -7.98
C ILE A 77 14.89 9.50 -8.08
N LEU A 78 14.31 10.00 -6.97
CA LEU A 78 13.68 11.32 -6.87
C LEU A 78 12.64 11.59 -7.99
N GLY A 79 11.77 10.61 -8.25
CA GLY A 79 10.72 10.72 -9.26
C GLY A 79 11.22 10.77 -10.70
N GLN A 80 12.50 10.54 -10.97
CA GLN A 80 13.04 10.51 -12.33
C GLN A 80 12.66 9.24 -13.08
N ALA A 81 12.85 9.25 -14.40
CA ALA A 81 12.68 8.07 -15.24
C ALA A 81 13.92 7.18 -15.17
N MET A 82 13.75 5.87 -15.34
CA MET A 82 14.85 4.90 -15.36
C MET A 82 14.75 3.93 -16.53
N ASN A 83 15.91 3.52 -17.03
CA ASN A 83 16.05 2.50 -18.06
C ASN A 83 16.91 1.36 -17.53
N ILE A 84 16.39 0.15 -17.62
CA ILE A 84 17.09 -1.09 -17.27
C ILE A 84 17.16 -1.93 -18.53
N ASP A 85 18.35 -2.20 -19.06
CA ASP A 85 18.50 -2.80 -20.39
C ASP A 85 19.57 -3.91 -20.40
N LYS A 86 19.28 -5.05 -21.03
CA LYS A 86 20.24 -6.15 -21.23
C LYS A 86 20.86 -6.68 -19.94
N CYS A 87 20.05 -6.86 -18.90
CA CYS A 87 20.51 -7.42 -17.63
C CYS A 87 20.18 -8.91 -17.52
N LYS A 88 21.03 -9.69 -16.85
CA LYS A 88 20.84 -11.13 -16.67
C LYS A 88 21.09 -11.59 -15.25
N ASN A 89 20.18 -12.39 -14.69
CA ASN A 89 20.30 -12.93 -13.34
C ASN A 89 20.57 -11.84 -12.27
N CYS A 90 19.86 -10.73 -12.35
CA CYS A 90 20.02 -9.60 -11.43
C CYS A 90 18.84 -9.44 -10.46
N ASP A 91 19.14 -8.92 -9.27
CA ASP A 91 18.16 -8.43 -8.31
C ASP A 91 18.17 -6.91 -8.31
N PHE A 92 17.03 -6.26 -8.53
CA PHE A 92 16.88 -4.81 -8.46
C PHE A 92 15.93 -4.42 -7.33
N TYR A 93 16.41 -3.57 -6.43
CA TYR A 93 15.62 -2.97 -5.35
C TYR A 93 15.58 -1.47 -5.57
N LEU A 94 14.48 -0.98 -6.14
CA LEU A 94 14.25 0.44 -6.40
C LEU A 94 13.28 0.97 -5.34
N LEU A 95 13.80 1.37 -4.19
CA LEU A 95 13.06 1.75 -2.99
C LEU A 95 12.78 3.26 -2.93
N ASP A 96 12.40 3.84 -4.07
CA ASP A 96 12.13 5.26 -4.24
C ASP A 96 11.03 5.46 -5.29
N ASN A 97 10.43 6.65 -5.32
CA ASN A 97 9.45 6.95 -6.35
C ASN A 97 10.11 7.22 -7.71
N SER A 98 9.39 6.90 -8.79
CA SER A 98 9.84 7.12 -10.18
C SER A 98 8.72 7.68 -11.04
N SER A 99 9.04 8.32 -12.16
CA SER A 99 8.03 8.78 -13.13
C SER A 99 7.75 7.75 -14.22
N GLN A 100 8.77 7.04 -14.67
CA GLN A 100 8.65 6.03 -15.71
C GLN A 100 9.80 5.03 -15.61
N ILE A 101 9.54 3.74 -15.88
CA ILE A 101 10.58 2.72 -15.93
C ILE A 101 10.44 1.89 -17.19
N PHE A 102 11.53 1.79 -17.96
CA PHE A 102 11.66 0.88 -19.09
C PHE A 102 12.56 -0.29 -18.69
N ILE A 103 12.08 -1.51 -18.94
CA ILE A 103 12.82 -2.76 -18.68
C ILE A 103 12.91 -3.52 -19.99
N ASP A 104 14.10 -3.61 -20.54
CA ASP A 104 14.36 -4.15 -21.87
C ASP A 104 15.35 -5.29 -21.83
N SER A 105 15.06 -6.37 -22.56
CA SER A 105 16.02 -7.48 -22.75
C SER A 105 16.57 -8.03 -21.43
N CYS A 106 15.73 -8.15 -20.40
CA CYS A 106 16.14 -8.61 -19.08
C CYS A 106 15.73 -10.06 -18.86
N ASP A 107 16.70 -10.91 -18.55
CA ASP A 107 16.53 -12.36 -18.43
C ASP A 107 16.85 -12.83 -17.00
N ASP A 108 16.01 -13.70 -16.43
CA ASP A 108 16.23 -14.29 -15.11
C ASP A 108 16.35 -13.24 -13.97
N CYS A 109 15.77 -12.06 -14.16
CA CYS A 109 15.88 -10.93 -13.24
C CYS A 109 14.69 -10.84 -12.26
N ARG A 110 14.95 -10.29 -11.08
CA ARG A 110 13.94 -10.02 -10.05
C ARG A 110 13.93 -8.54 -9.72
N PHE A 111 12.73 -8.00 -9.56
CA PHE A 111 12.53 -6.57 -9.33
C PHE A 111 11.62 -6.33 -8.14
N PHE A 112 12.06 -5.45 -7.26
CA PHE A 112 11.19 -4.74 -6.35
C PHE A 112 11.23 -3.26 -6.74
N ILE A 113 10.08 -2.70 -7.11
CA ILE A 113 9.97 -1.33 -7.61
C ILE A 113 8.93 -0.56 -6.81
N GLY A 114 9.38 0.52 -6.21
CA GLY A 114 8.54 1.50 -5.52
C GLY A 114 7.54 2.19 -6.45
N PRO A 115 6.71 3.09 -5.89
CA PRO A 115 5.64 3.74 -6.64
C PRO A 115 6.13 4.48 -7.88
N CYS A 116 5.62 4.09 -9.05
CA CYS A 116 5.87 4.74 -10.34
C CYS A 116 4.64 5.56 -10.75
N SER A 117 4.73 6.89 -10.75
CA SER A 117 3.58 7.77 -11.06
C SER A 117 3.08 7.66 -12.51
N GLY A 118 3.92 7.14 -13.41
CA GLY A 118 3.57 6.84 -14.79
C GLY A 118 3.59 5.34 -15.09
N SER A 119 4.34 4.96 -16.11
CA SER A 119 4.32 3.59 -16.63
C SER A 119 5.56 2.78 -16.26
N ILE A 120 5.35 1.51 -15.92
CA ILE A 120 6.39 0.48 -16.02
C ILE A 120 6.12 -0.29 -17.32
N PHE A 121 7.09 -0.26 -18.23
CA PHE A 121 7.01 -0.97 -19.51
C PHE A 121 8.14 -1.99 -19.60
N ILE A 122 7.77 -3.28 -19.57
CA ILE A 122 8.70 -4.40 -19.78
C ILE A 122 8.60 -4.94 -21.21
N ARG A 123 9.74 -5.13 -21.87
CA ARG A 123 9.81 -5.58 -23.26
C ARG A 123 10.89 -6.65 -23.44
N THR A 124 10.62 -7.61 -24.32
CA THR A 124 11.62 -8.60 -24.80
C THR A 124 12.35 -9.29 -23.64
N SER A 125 11.63 -9.65 -22.58
CA SER A 125 12.22 -10.12 -21.32
C SER A 125 11.64 -11.47 -20.93
N LYS A 126 12.43 -12.35 -20.31
CA LYS A 126 11.98 -13.69 -19.90
C LYS A 126 12.41 -14.09 -18.50
N ASN A 127 11.60 -14.96 -17.88
CA ASN A 127 11.84 -15.46 -16.53
C ASN A 127 12.01 -14.33 -15.50
N VAL A 128 11.10 -13.37 -15.53
CA VAL A 128 11.20 -12.18 -14.67
C VAL A 128 10.15 -12.26 -13.56
N LYS A 129 10.59 -11.96 -12.33
CA LYS A 129 9.70 -11.86 -11.17
C LYS A 129 9.69 -10.44 -10.65
N MET A 130 8.53 -9.89 -10.34
CA MET A 130 8.43 -8.48 -9.98
C MET A 130 7.39 -8.21 -8.90
N ILE A 131 7.75 -7.35 -7.95
CA ILE A 131 6.83 -6.70 -7.01
C ILE A 131 6.85 -5.21 -7.34
N VAL A 132 5.77 -4.69 -7.91
CA VAL A 132 5.77 -3.34 -8.51
C VAL A 132 4.51 -2.55 -8.24
N ALA A 133 4.66 -1.24 -8.11
CA ALA A 133 3.54 -0.30 -8.03
C ALA A 133 3.64 0.75 -9.13
N CYS A 134 2.59 0.92 -9.93
CA CYS A 134 2.60 1.90 -11.02
C CYS A 134 1.21 2.43 -11.38
N GLN A 135 1.13 3.54 -12.12
CA GLN A 135 -0.11 4.00 -12.72
C GLN A 135 -0.52 3.12 -13.91
N GLN A 136 0.45 2.73 -14.75
CA GLN A 136 0.22 1.88 -15.93
C GLN A 136 1.27 0.77 -16.02
N PHE A 137 0.82 -0.46 -16.22
CA PHE A 137 1.71 -1.60 -16.46
C PHE A 137 1.52 -2.11 -17.89
N ARG A 138 2.61 -2.24 -18.62
CA ARG A 138 2.59 -2.71 -20.01
C ARG A 138 3.66 -3.78 -20.20
N THR A 139 3.32 -4.86 -20.90
CA THR A 139 4.28 -5.87 -21.35
C THR A 139 4.23 -6.02 -22.86
N ARG A 140 5.38 -6.26 -23.49
CA ARG A 140 5.44 -6.65 -24.90
C ARG A 140 6.55 -7.68 -25.15
N ASP A 141 6.27 -8.74 -25.91
CA ASP A 141 7.27 -9.75 -26.27
C ASP A 141 7.93 -10.41 -25.04
N CYS A 142 7.17 -10.63 -23.96
CA CYS A 142 7.65 -11.22 -22.72
C CYS A 142 7.23 -12.67 -22.56
N HIS A 143 8.05 -13.46 -21.87
CA HIS A 143 7.71 -14.86 -21.58
C HIS A 143 8.04 -15.25 -20.13
N ASN A 144 7.11 -15.95 -19.48
CA ASN A 144 7.28 -16.42 -18.10
C ASN A 144 7.54 -15.25 -17.11
N LEU A 145 6.49 -14.48 -16.85
CA LEU A 145 6.49 -13.38 -15.89
C LEU A 145 5.67 -13.73 -14.66
N GLU A 146 6.17 -13.39 -13.47
CA GLU A 146 5.42 -13.47 -12.21
C GLU A 146 5.39 -12.08 -11.55
N VAL A 147 4.22 -11.43 -11.54
CA VAL A 147 4.07 -10.01 -11.20
C VAL A 147 3.08 -9.81 -10.06
N SER A 148 3.60 -9.48 -8.88
CA SER A 148 2.83 -8.99 -7.73
C SER A 148 2.66 -7.47 -7.87
N ILE A 149 1.46 -7.02 -8.22
CA ILE A 149 1.27 -5.68 -8.78
C ILE A 149 0.24 -4.82 -8.05
N PHE A 150 0.56 -3.54 -7.92
CA PHE A 150 -0.40 -2.46 -7.85
C PHE A 150 -0.42 -1.73 -9.18
N SER A 151 -1.60 -1.60 -9.78
CA SER A 151 -1.77 -0.83 -11.02
C SER A 151 -2.96 0.11 -10.91
N GLY A 152 -2.70 1.40 -11.10
CA GLY A 152 -3.75 2.43 -11.09
C GLY A 152 -4.72 2.32 -12.26
N THR A 153 -4.33 1.61 -13.33
CA THR A 153 -5.17 1.25 -14.49
C THR A 153 -5.07 -0.26 -14.74
N ARG A 154 -5.87 -0.79 -15.67
CA ARG A 154 -5.80 -2.21 -16.04
C ARG A 154 -4.43 -2.54 -16.64
N PRO A 155 -3.67 -3.51 -16.10
CA PRO A 155 -2.45 -3.99 -16.72
C PRO A 155 -2.70 -4.48 -18.15
N VAL A 156 -1.73 -4.23 -19.03
CA VAL A 156 -1.79 -4.57 -20.44
C VAL A 156 -0.70 -5.58 -20.77
N ILE A 157 -1.05 -6.62 -21.53
CA ILE A 157 -0.09 -7.52 -22.17
C ILE A 157 -0.28 -7.52 -23.69
N GLU A 158 0.82 -7.69 -24.41
CA GLU A 158 0.88 -7.81 -25.87
C GLU A 158 2.00 -8.79 -26.24
N SER A 159 1.76 -9.68 -27.19
CA SER A 159 2.72 -10.70 -27.67
C SER A 159 3.47 -11.42 -26.54
N SER A 160 2.81 -11.62 -25.40
CA SER A 160 3.41 -12.13 -24.17
C SER A 160 2.67 -13.39 -23.71
N SER A 161 3.38 -14.32 -23.07
CA SER A 161 2.80 -15.62 -22.66
C SER A 161 3.32 -16.09 -21.30
N ASN A 162 2.51 -16.91 -20.62
CA ASN A 162 2.79 -17.42 -19.27
C ASN A 162 3.04 -16.28 -18.27
N VAL A 163 2.15 -15.30 -18.24
CA VAL A 163 2.18 -14.19 -17.27
C VAL A 163 1.28 -14.52 -16.07
N THR A 164 1.79 -14.39 -14.85
CA THR A 164 1.00 -14.58 -13.63
C THR A 164 0.90 -13.25 -12.88
N PHE A 165 -0.31 -12.81 -12.56
CA PHE A 165 -0.56 -11.61 -11.77
C PHE A 165 -1.07 -11.96 -10.36
N SER A 166 -0.61 -11.23 -9.35
CA SER A 166 -1.14 -11.27 -7.99
C SER A 166 -1.23 -9.87 -7.38
N CYS A 167 -2.03 -9.73 -6.31
CA CYS A 167 -2.13 -8.46 -5.59
C CYS A 167 -0.81 -8.13 -4.90
N PHE A 168 -0.32 -6.91 -5.09
CA PHE A 168 0.81 -6.37 -4.31
C PHE A 168 0.60 -6.53 -2.81
N ALA A 169 1.65 -6.96 -2.10
CA ALA A 169 1.55 -7.32 -0.69
C ALA A 169 2.85 -7.16 0.11
N SER A 170 3.77 -6.32 -0.38
CA SER A 170 5.06 -6.09 0.28
C SER A 170 5.14 -4.67 0.82
N ASN A 171 6.16 -4.40 1.64
CA ASN A 171 6.37 -3.09 2.22
C ASN A 171 7.85 -2.82 2.46
N TYR A 172 8.21 -1.55 2.55
CA TYR A 172 9.48 -1.05 3.06
C TYR A 172 9.26 0.33 3.70
N ILE A 173 10.22 0.76 4.51
CA ILE A 173 10.15 2.07 5.17
C ILE A 173 10.04 3.18 4.12
N GLY A 174 8.98 3.97 4.20
CA GLY A 174 8.73 5.09 3.27
C GLY A 174 7.78 4.77 2.11
N LEU A 175 7.39 3.50 1.90
CA LEU A 175 6.53 3.12 0.78
C LEU A 175 5.20 3.90 0.76
N ALA A 176 4.50 4.00 1.90
CA ALA A 176 3.24 4.74 2.00
C ALA A 176 3.39 6.22 1.63
N LYS A 177 4.47 6.86 2.08
CA LYS A 177 4.81 8.24 1.74
C LYS A 177 5.02 8.40 0.23
N GLN A 178 5.75 7.47 -0.38
CA GLN A 178 6.06 7.50 -1.80
C GLN A 178 4.83 7.23 -2.68
N PHE A 179 3.86 6.43 -2.21
CA PHE A 179 2.56 6.28 -2.89
C PHE A 179 1.83 7.63 -2.96
N HIS A 180 1.81 8.34 -1.83
CA HIS A 180 1.24 9.67 -1.74
C HIS A 180 1.96 10.68 -2.65
N GLU A 181 3.29 10.75 -2.59
CA GLU A 181 4.11 11.62 -3.45
C GLU A 181 3.96 11.31 -4.94
N SER A 182 3.62 10.07 -5.29
CA SER A 182 3.37 9.63 -6.67
C SER A 182 1.95 9.88 -7.15
N GLY A 183 1.06 10.39 -6.29
CA GLY A 183 -0.35 10.61 -6.61
C GLY A 183 -1.15 9.31 -6.80
N LEU A 184 -0.64 8.17 -6.31
CA LEU A 184 -1.29 6.88 -6.45
C LEU A 184 -2.12 6.57 -5.20
N SER A 185 -3.44 6.46 -5.38
CA SER A 185 -4.32 6.01 -4.30
C SER A 185 -4.13 4.52 -4.05
N VAL A 186 -3.73 4.13 -2.83
CA VAL A 186 -3.58 2.74 -2.43
C VAL A 186 -4.89 1.93 -2.52
N TYR A 187 -6.03 2.62 -2.58
CA TYR A 187 -7.35 1.99 -2.70
C TYR A 187 -7.74 1.67 -4.15
N ASN A 188 -7.05 2.21 -5.16
CA ASN A 188 -7.37 2.06 -6.58
C ASN A 188 -6.43 1.07 -7.27
N ASN A 189 -6.54 -0.21 -6.94
CA ASN A 189 -5.70 -1.26 -7.49
C ASN A 189 -6.46 -2.16 -8.48
N HIS A 190 -6.06 -2.13 -9.76
CA HIS A 190 -6.65 -2.89 -10.86
C HIS A 190 -5.89 -4.17 -11.24
N TRP A 191 -5.09 -4.72 -10.31
CA TRP A 191 -4.30 -5.95 -10.54
C TRP A 191 -5.12 -7.16 -11.03
N ASN A 192 -6.42 -7.20 -10.72
CA ASN A 192 -7.33 -8.32 -10.97
C ASN A 192 -8.06 -8.26 -12.32
N VAL A 193 -7.64 -7.37 -13.22
CA VAL A 193 -8.21 -7.24 -14.56
C VAL A 193 -7.13 -6.87 -15.57
N VAL A 194 -6.86 -7.78 -16.50
CA VAL A 194 -5.81 -7.61 -17.52
C VAL A 194 -6.45 -7.44 -18.89
N HIS A 195 -5.86 -6.60 -19.73
CA HIS A 195 -6.18 -6.52 -21.14
C HIS A 195 -5.07 -7.16 -21.96
N ASP A 196 -5.43 -8.17 -22.76
CA ASP A 196 -4.53 -8.83 -23.71
C ASP A 196 -4.84 -8.37 -25.14
N PHE A 197 -3.87 -7.71 -25.78
CA PHE A 197 -3.99 -7.23 -27.16
C PHE A 197 -3.84 -8.35 -28.21
N THR A 198 -3.29 -9.51 -27.82
CA THR A 198 -2.94 -10.60 -28.75
C THR A 198 -3.36 -11.98 -28.21
N PRO A 199 -4.67 -12.20 -27.98
CA PRO A 199 -5.14 -13.49 -27.46
C PRO A 199 -4.89 -14.60 -28.48
N GLN A 200 -4.16 -15.65 -28.10
CA GLN A 200 -3.81 -16.78 -28.98
C GLN A 200 -4.53 -18.08 -28.58
N GLY A 201 -5.87 -18.09 -28.58
CA GLY A 201 -6.69 -19.30 -28.38
C GLY A 201 -6.58 -20.01 -27.01
N GLY A 202 -5.57 -19.67 -26.20
CA GLY A 202 -5.35 -20.08 -24.82
C GLY A 202 -5.04 -18.88 -23.92
N GLU A 203 -4.95 -19.11 -22.62
CA GLU A 203 -4.72 -18.05 -21.64
C GLU A 203 -3.24 -17.63 -21.59
N ASN A 204 -2.93 -16.47 -22.15
CA ASN A 204 -1.59 -15.86 -22.10
C ASN A 204 -1.20 -15.42 -20.68
N TYR A 205 -2.20 -15.21 -19.81
CA TYR A 205 -2.02 -14.84 -18.42
C TYR A 205 -2.98 -15.58 -17.49
N ARG A 206 -2.63 -15.64 -16.21
CA ARG A 206 -3.48 -16.14 -15.13
C ARG A 206 -3.33 -15.29 -13.88
N PHE A 207 -4.26 -15.43 -12.95
CA PHE A 207 -4.14 -14.82 -11.63
C PHE A 207 -3.69 -15.85 -10.58
N SER A 208 -2.98 -15.35 -9.57
CA SER A 208 -2.62 -16.12 -8.37
C SER A 208 -3.18 -15.43 -7.14
N THR A 209 -3.77 -16.23 -6.24
CA THR A 209 -4.19 -15.78 -4.90
C THR A 209 -3.01 -15.69 -3.93
N SER A 210 -1.89 -16.34 -4.26
CA SER A 210 -0.66 -16.24 -3.48
C SER A 210 -0.03 -14.88 -3.70
N ARG A 211 0.11 -14.14 -2.60
CA ARG A 211 0.71 -12.82 -2.58
C ARG A 211 2.19 -12.95 -2.28
N SER A 212 3.03 -12.46 -3.19
CA SER A 212 4.47 -12.63 -3.10
C SER A 212 5.13 -11.53 -2.28
N LYS A 213 6.13 -11.95 -1.49
CA LYS A 213 7.02 -11.10 -0.71
C LYS A 213 8.38 -11.00 -1.37
N ILE A 214 9.16 -9.99 -0.98
CA ILE A 214 10.56 -9.83 -1.40
C ILE A 214 11.33 -11.13 -1.15
N THR A 215 11.17 -11.70 0.04
CA THR A 215 11.88 -12.89 0.53
C THR A 215 11.52 -14.19 -0.19
N ASP A 216 10.44 -14.21 -0.98
CA ASP A 216 10.11 -15.39 -1.78
C ASP A 216 11.07 -15.57 -2.96
N TRP A 217 11.65 -14.47 -3.47
CA TRP A 217 12.44 -14.47 -4.71
C TRP A 217 13.82 -13.82 -4.58
N MET A 218 13.99 -12.94 -3.59
CA MET A 218 15.16 -12.10 -3.43
C MET A 218 15.63 -12.13 -1.98
N LYS A 219 16.84 -11.63 -1.72
CA LYS A 219 17.35 -11.52 -0.36
C LYS A 219 16.53 -10.50 0.45
N PRO A 220 16.35 -10.70 1.76
CA PRO A 220 15.72 -9.72 2.63
C PRO A 220 16.49 -8.40 2.61
N LEU A 221 15.77 -7.28 2.73
CA LEU A 221 16.35 -5.93 2.79
C LEU A 221 17.28 -5.79 4.00
N SER A 222 16.98 -6.43 5.14
CA SER A 222 17.86 -6.46 6.33
C SER A 222 19.22 -7.14 6.10
N SER A 223 19.40 -7.84 4.98
CA SER A 223 20.72 -8.37 4.59
C SER A 223 21.61 -7.36 3.86
N MET A 224 21.08 -6.18 3.54
CA MET A 224 21.78 -5.11 2.83
C MET A 224 22.07 -3.96 3.80
N PRO A 225 23.33 -3.78 4.25
CA PRO A 225 23.69 -2.77 5.24
C PRO A 225 23.26 -1.35 4.87
N GLU A 226 23.23 -1.03 3.58
CA GLU A 226 22.86 0.28 3.03
C GLU A 226 21.40 0.65 3.29
N THR A 227 20.54 -0.33 3.58
CA THR A 227 19.13 -0.07 3.94
C THR A 227 18.99 0.40 5.39
N GLY A 228 19.96 0.07 6.25
CA GLY A 228 19.94 0.41 7.67
C GLY A 228 18.82 -0.24 8.48
N ILE A 229 18.08 -1.21 7.92
CA ILE A 229 16.94 -1.84 8.61
C ILE A 229 17.36 -3.12 9.33
N SER A 230 16.78 -3.34 10.51
CA SER A 230 16.88 -4.60 11.24
C SER A 230 15.89 -5.66 10.73
N LYS A 231 16.11 -6.94 11.10
CA LYS A 231 15.20 -8.04 10.78
C LYS A 231 13.81 -7.87 11.43
N ASP A 232 13.78 -7.31 12.64
CA ASP A 232 12.54 -7.09 13.38
C ASP A 232 11.71 -5.97 12.71
N GLU A 233 12.37 -4.88 12.28
CA GLU A 233 11.73 -3.82 11.50
C GLU A 233 11.21 -4.33 10.16
N GLU A 234 12.00 -5.15 9.44
CA GLU A 234 11.53 -5.74 8.18
C GLU A 234 10.29 -6.63 8.39
N THR A 235 10.30 -7.46 9.44
CA THR A 235 9.16 -8.33 9.78
C THR A 235 7.91 -7.52 10.14
N GLU A 236 8.06 -6.39 10.81
CA GLU A 236 6.93 -5.52 11.16
C GLU A 236 6.43 -4.73 9.94
N ASN A 237 7.33 -4.28 9.08
CA ASN A 237 6.99 -3.64 7.82
C ASN A 237 6.15 -4.58 6.94
N GLU A 238 6.50 -5.86 6.85
CA GLU A 238 5.74 -6.85 6.08
C GLU A 238 4.26 -6.94 6.50
N LYS A 239 3.93 -6.66 7.76
CA LYS A 239 2.55 -6.70 8.27
C LYS A 239 1.75 -5.43 7.95
N SER A 240 2.42 -4.36 7.54
CA SER A 240 1.86 -3.02 7.40
C SER A 240 1.82 -2.53 5.95
N CYS A 241 1.75 -3.46 4.98
CA CYS A 241 1.56 -3.12 3.58
C CYS A 241 0.35 -2.17 3.41
N PRO A 242 0.54 -0.98 2.81
CA PRO A 242 -0.52 0.04 2.73
C PRO A 242 -1.59 -0.31 1.69
N ILE A 243 -1.38 -1.33 0.87
CA ILE A 243 -2.30 -1.73 -0.19
C ILE A 243 -3.25 -2.80 0.36
N PRO A 244 -4.57 -2.54 0.38
CA PRO A 244 -5.54 -3.51 0.85
C PRO A 244 -5.51 -4.78 0.00
N PRO A 245 -5.54 -5.98 0.61
CA PRO A 245 -5.71 -7.20 -0.14
C PRO A 245 -7.12 -7.24 -0.72
N THR A 246 -7.21 -7.23 -2.05
CA THR A 246 -8.48 -7.35 -2.77
C THR A 246 -8.57 -8.70 -3.47
N LYS A 247 -9.77 -9.08 -3.89
CA LYS A 247 -10.07 -10.36 -4.54
C LYS A 247 -10.12 -10.21 -6.06
N LEU A 248 -10.23 -11.34 -6.75
CA LEU A 248 -10.40 -11.37 -8.20
C LEU A 248 -11.73 -10.74 -8.61
N LYS A 249 -11.79 -10.17 -9.81
CA LYS A 249 -12.90 -9.34 -10.30
C LYS A 249 -14.26 -10.06 -10.30
N GLU A 250 -14.29 -11.38 -10.46
CA GLU A 250 -15.51 -12.18 -10.38
C GLU A 250 -16.17 -12.16 -8.99
N ASN A 251 -15.44 -11.78 -7.95
CA ASN A 251 -15.98 -11.61 -6.61
C ASN A 251 -16.62 -10.22 -6.52
N VAL A 252 -17.88 -10.10 -6.91
CA VAL A 252 -18.60 -8.82 -6.77
C VAL A 252 -19.10 -8.66 -5.33
N PRO A 253 -18.77 -7.56 -4.63
CA PRO A 253 -19.25 -7.32 -3.27
C PRO A 253 -20.77 -7.13 -3.25
N SER A 254 -21.44 -7.64 -2.21
CA SER A 254 -22.87 -7.41 -2.01
C SER A 254 -23.18 -6.15 -1.20
N ASN A 255 -22.20 -5.58 -0.51
CA ASN A 255 -22.37 -4.39 0.34
C ASN A 255 -21.10 -3.50 0.29
N VAL A 256 -21.25 -2.25 0.73
CA VAL A 256 -20.19 -1.25 0.75
C VAL A 256 -20.29 -0.39 2.00
N ILE A 257 -19.15 -0.12 2.63
CA ILE A 257 -18.97 0.97 3.59
C ILE A 257 -18.22 2.12 2.91
N ILE A 258 -18.71 3.34 3.09
CA ILE A 258 -18.15 4.56 2.49
C ILE A 258 -17.63 5.45 3.61
N PHE A 259 -16.32 5.62 3.71
CA PHE A 259 -15.71 6.63 4.58
C PHE A 259 -15.79 7.99 3.91
N LEU A 260 -16.32 8.98 4.64
CA LEU A 260 -16.59 10.33 4.14
C LEU A 260 -15.29 11.10 3.85
N PRO A 261 -15.34 12.23 3.11
CA PRO A 261 -14.13 12.95 2.75
C PRO A 261 -13.28 13.38 3.95
N GLY A 262 -11.97 13.15 3.84
CA GLY A 262 -11.01 13.42 4.92
C GLY A 262 -10.92 12.33 5.99
N ARG A 263 -11.65 11.21 5.87
CA ARG A 263 -11.66 10.11 6.86
C ARG A 263 -10.73 8.94 6.49
N TYR A 264 -9.55 9.24 5.95
CA TYR A 264 -8.55 8.22 5.56
C TYR A 264 -8.07 7.38 6.75
N ASN A 265 -7.72 8.04 7.86
CA ASN A 265 -7.27 7.38 9.08
C ASN A 265 -8.34 6.44 9.69
N ASP A 266 -9.62 6.73 9.49
CA ASP A 266 -10.71 5.86 9.94
C ASP A 266 -10.80 4.59 9.10
N ALA A 267 -10.67 4.72 7.77
CA ALA A 267 -10.60 3.56 6.86
C ALA A 267 -9.37 2.67 7.17
N GLU A 268 -8.23 3.29 7.50
CA GLU A 268 -6.99 2.60 7.87
C GLU A 268 -7.09 1.82 9.18
N GLN A 269 -7.81 2.35 10.17
CA GLN A 269 -8.08 1.62 11.41
C GLN A 269 -9.08 0.47 11.19
N PHE A 270 -10.04 0.66 10.30
CA PHE A 270 -11.08 -0.32 10.01
C PHE A 270 -10.56 -1.52 9.20
N LEU A 271 -9.79 -1.28 8.13
CA LEU A 271 -9.35 -2.31 7.18
C LEU A 271 -8.68 -3.54 7.82
N PRO A 272 -7.69 -3.41 8.72
CA PRO A 272 -7.05 -4.57 9.36
C PRO A 272 -8.01 -5.43 10.17
N LYS A 273 -9.13 -4.86 10.66
CA LYS A 273 -10.13 -5.58 11.46
C LYS A 273 -11.12 -6.39 10.62
N VAL A 274 -11.22 -6.10 9.32
CA VAL A 274 -12.16 -6.78 8.39
C VAL A 274 -11.47 -7.36 7.16
N VAL A 275 -10.15 -7.51 7.19
CA VAL A 275 -9.32 -7.86 6.02
C VAL A 275 -9.78 -9.14 5.30
N SER A 276 -10.35 -10.13 5.99
CA SER A 276 -10.91 -11.36 5.39
C SER A 276 -12.15 -11.10 4.53
N GLU A 277 -12.89 -10.05 4.87
CA GLU A 277 -14.16 -9.67 4.25
C GLU A 277 -13.99 -8.64 3.14
N VAL A 278 -12.80 -8.03 3.03
CA VAL A 278 -12.49 -7.07 1.96
C VAL A 278 -12.49 -7.81 0.62
N ILE A 279 -13.26 -7.28 -0.32
CA ILE A 279 -13.35 -7.81 -1.68
C ILE A 279 -12.69 -6.81 -2.63
N HIS A 280 -13.13 -5.56 -2.60
CA HIS A 280 -12.54 -4.47 -3.39
C HIS A 280 -12.50 -3.18 -2.57
N THR A 281 -11.61 -2.28 -2.97
CA THR A 281 -11.53 -0.93 -2.43
C THR A 281 -11.57 0.06 -3.60
N LYS A 282 -12.00 1.29 -3.32
CA LYS A 282 -11.94 2.38 -4.29
C LYS A 282 -11.88 3.72 -3.57
N GLU A 283 -10.96 4.59 -3.96
CA GLU A 283 -11.05 6.01 -3.70
C GLU A 283 -11.77 6.68 -4.86
N HIS A 284 -12.88 7.36 -4.57
CA HIS A 284 -13.74 7.94 -5.60
C HIS A 284 -14.12 9.37 -5.25
N LYS A 285 -14.00 10.28 -6.22
CA LYS A 285 -14.54 11.63 -6.10
C LYS A 285 -15.79 11.73 -6.95
N PHE A 286 -16.94 11.91 -6.31
CA PHE A 286 -18.20 12.02 -7.02
C PHE A 286 -18.34 13.35 -7.76
N SER A 287 -18.91 13.28 -8.96
CA SER A 287 -19.55 14.42 -9.60
C SER A 287 -20.97 14.62 -9.04
N LYS A 288 -21.49 15.85 -9.15
CA LYS A 288 -22.85 16.16 -8.69
C LYS A 288 -23.94 15.22 -9.27
N PRO A 289 -23.95 14.90 -10.58
CA PRO A 289 -24.93 13.95 -11.13
C PRO A 289 -24.82 12.55 -10.55
N GLU A 290 -23.62 12.09 -10.20
CA GLU A 290 -23.45 10.78 -9.55
C GLU A 290 -24.00 10.79 -8.12
N ILE A 291 -23.82 11.88 -7.38
CA ILE A 291 -24.40 12.03 -6.03
C ILE A 291 -25.93 11.94 -6.12
N ASP A 292 -26.54 12.66 -7.05
CA ASP A 292 -27.99 12.63 -7.25
C ASP A 292 -28.46 11.24 -7.73
N LEU A 293 -27.72 10.57 -8.60
CA LEU A 293 -28.08 9.22 -9.06
C LEU A 293 -28.04 8.16 -7.94
N ILE A 294 -27.08 8.28 -7.02
CA ILE A 294 -26.78 7.23 -6.02
C ILE A 294 -27.51 7.46 -4.71
N PHE A 295 -27.58 8.71 -4.24
CA PHE A 295 -28.03 9.07 -2.90
C PHE A 295 -29.42 9.73 -2.87
N ASP A 296 -30.09 9.94 -4.00
CA ASP A 296 -31.40 10.62 -4.07
C ASP A 296 -32.61 9.70 -3.90
N LYS A 297 -32.37 8.40 -3.67
CA LYS A 297 -33.45 7.43 -3.42
C LYS A 297 -33.92 7.37 -1.96
N SER A 298 -33.25 8.06 -1.03
CA SER A 298 -33.65 8.13 0.37
C SER A 298 -33.84 9.59 0.83
N GLU A 299 -35.03 9.90 1.35
CA GLU A 299 -35.40 11.25 1.82
C GLU A 299 -34.50 11.75 2.99
N ASN A 300 -33.72 10.85 3.62
CA ASN A 300 -32.85 11.13 4.77
C ASN A 300 -31.41 11.54 4.41
N CYS A 301 -31.03 11.60 3.13
CA CYS A 301 -29.60 11.70 2.74
C CYS A 301 -29.06 13.13 2.54
N SER A 302 -29.79 14.18 2.90
CA SER A 302 -29.42 15.57 2.56
C SER A 302 -28.07 16.01 3.17
N SER A 303 -27.79 15.66 4.42
CA SER A 303 -26.51 15.94 5.09
C SER A 303 -25.37 15.08 4.54
N THR A 304 -25.60 13.79 4.33
CA THR A 304 -24.60 12.88 3.74
C THR A 304 -24.19 13.31 2.34
N LYS A 305 -25.13 13.75 1.49
CA LYS A 305 -24.82 14.31 0.17
C LYS A 305 -23.91 15.54 0.25
N GLN A 306 -24.18 16.44 1.20
CA GLN A 306 -23.36 17.62 1.42
C GLN A 306 -21.94 17.24 1.86
N GLU A 307 -21.79 16.26 2.74
CA GLU A 307 -20.47 15.78 3.17
C GLU A 307 -19.70 15.10 2.03
N ILE A 308 -20.34 14.19 1.30
CA ILE A 308 -19.73 13.46 0.17
C ILE A 308 -19.26 14.41 -0.94
N ALA A 309 -19.97 15.51 -1.17
CA ALA A 309 -19.59 16.51 -2.16
C ALA A 309 -18.28 17.26 -1.83
N LYS A 310 -17.78 17.18 -0.59
CA LYS A 310 -16.59 17.93 -0.15
C LYS A 310 -15.28 17.38 -0.71
N GLY A 311 -15.24 16.13 -1.17
CA GLY A 311 -13.99 15.53 -1.61
C GLY A 311 -14.07 14.05 -1.98
N PRO A 312 -12.92 13.40 -2.16
CA PRO A 312 -12.85 11.96 -2.37
C PRO A 312 -13.33 11.18 -1.14
N ILE A 313 -14.02 10.08 -1.38
CA ILE A 313 -14.40 9.08 -0.36
C ILE A 313 -13.55 7.83 -0.50
N ILE A 314 -13.59 6.97 0.52
CA ILE A 314 -13.04 5.60 0.44
C ILE A 314 -14.18 4.61 0.55
N ALA A 315 -14.40 3.83 -0.50
CA ALA A 315 -15.37 2.74 -0.54
C ALA A 315 -14.66 1.41 -0.30
N ILE A 316 -15.20 0.58 0.59
CA ILE A 316 -14.73 -0.78 0.85
C ILE A 316 -15.89 -1.73 0.61
N GLY A 317 -15.77 -2.57 -0.40
CA GLY A 317 -16.74 -3.60 -0.75
C GLY A 317 -16.53 -4.88 0.07
N THR A 318 -17.62 -5.39 0.67
CA THR A 318 -17.64 -6.63 1.44
C THR A 318 -18.91 -7.46 1.15
N ASN A 319 -19.03 -8.63 1.76
CA ASN A 319 -20.26 -9.43 1.76
C ASN A 319 -21.00 -9.41 3.11
N LEU A 320 -20.58 -8.55 4.05
CA LEU A 320 -21.25 -8.40 5.33
C LEU A 320 -22.58 -7.65 5.15
N SER A 321 -23.56 -7.96 5.99
CA SER A 321 -24.83 -7.22 6.01
C SER A 321 -24.65 -5.77 6.47
N SER A 322 -25.56 -4.87 6.11
CA SER A 322 -25.50 -3.47 6.51
C SER A 322 -25.55 -3.31 8.04
N SER A 323 -26.32 -4.16 8.72
CA SER A 323 -26.37 -4.18 10.19
C SER A 323 -25.02 -4.56 10.79
N GLU A 324 -24.41 -5.62 10.27
CA GLU A 324 -23.13 -6.12 10.78
C GLU A 324 -21.98 -5.15 10.53
N LEU A 325 -21.90 -4.56 9.33
CA LEU A 325 -20.93 -3.51 9.02
C LEU A 325 -21.07 -2.34 9.99
N ARG A 326 -22.32 -1.90 10.26
CA ARG A 326 -22.58 -0.77 11.15
C ARG A 326 -22.15 -1.07 12.59
N THR A 327 -22.43 -2.26 13.09
CA THR A 327 -21.97 -2.71 14.40
C THR A 327 -20.43 -2.75 14.48
N ARG A 328 -19.77 -3.39 13.51
CA ARG A 328 -18.31 -3.52 13.51
C ARG A 328 -17.61 -2.17 13.35
N ALA A 329 -18.06 -1.33 12.42
CA ALA A 329 -17.47 -0.01 12.18
C ALA A 329 -17.62 0.90 13.40
N SER A 330 -18.80 0.94 14.03
CA SER A 330 -19.05 1.80 15.20
C SER A 330 -18.24 1.40 16.45
N GLN A 331 -17.67 0.19 16.48
CA GLN A 331 -16.76 -0.24 17.55
C GLN A 331 -15.32 0.26 17.35
N ILE A 332 -14.98 0.70 16.13
CA ILE A 332 -13.61 1.06 15.74
C ILE A 332 -13.49 2.56 15.52
N VAL A 333 -14.47 3.15 14.84
CA VAL A 333 -14.48 4.56 14.43
C VAL A 333 -15.83 5.20 14.75
N SER A 334 -15.87 6.53 14.74
CA SER A 334 -17.09 7.24 15.10
C SER A 334 -18.17 7.16 14.00
N PRO A 335 -19.46 6.96 14.32
CA PRO A 335 -20.52 6.73 13.32
C PRO A 335 -20.72 7.84 12.29
N GLU A 336 -20.26 9.07 12.56
CA GLU A 336 -20.32 10.20 11.64
C GLU A 336 -19.22 10.21 10.58
N THR A 337 -18.25 9.29 10.64
CA THR A 337 -17.13 9.24 9.69
C THR A 337 -17.42 8.37 8.47
N PHE A 338 -18.49 7.56 8.51
CA PHE A 338 -18.83 6.64 7.45
C PHE A 338 -20.33 6.62 7.14
N TYR A 339 -20.65 6.14 5.94
CA TYR A 339 -21.99 5.84 5.49
C TYR A 339 -22.08 4.36 5.10
N ILE A 340 -23.14 3.71 5.56
CA ILE A 340 -23.51 2.35 5.17
C ILE A 340 -24.96 2.39 4.69
N PRO A 341 -25.26 1.81 3.51
CA PRO A 341 -26.61 1.71 2.96
C PRO A 341 -27.63 1.21 3.99
N GLU A 342 -28.83 1.79 4.01
CA GLU A 342 -29.85 1.51 5.03
C GLU A 342 -30.44 0.10 4.89
N ASN A 343 -30.48 -0.41 3.66
CA ASN A 343 -31.02 -1.73 3.33
C ASN A 343 -30.15 -2.46 2.30
N GLU A 344 -30.34 -3.78 2.21
CA GLU A 344 -29.51 -4.64 1.36
C GLU A 344 -29.73 -4.43 -0.15
N ALA A 345 -30.86 -3.86 -0.57
CA ALA A 345 -31.09 -3.55 -1.98
C ALA A 345 -30.27 -2.32 -2.42
N GLU A 346 -30.25 -1.28 -1.57
CA GLU A 346 -29.38 -0.12 -1.74
C GLU A 346 -27.90 -0.52 -1.67
N ALA A 347 -27.54 -1.39 -0.72
CA ALA A 347 -26.20 -1.94 -0.58
C ALA A 347 -25.69 -2.59 -1.87
N LYS A 348 -26.49 -3.52 -2.44
CA LYS A 348 -26.15 -4.19 -3.70
C LYS A 348 -26.06 -3.20 -4.85
N TYR A 349 -26.95 -2.21 -4.92
CA TYR A 349 -26.90 -1.19 -5.96
C TYR A 349 -25.61 -0.37 -5.89
N MET A 350 -25.25 0.14 -4.71
CA MET A 350 -24.02 0.92 -4.52
C MET A 350 -22.76 0.07 -4.71
N ALA A 351 -22.72 -1.15 -4.19
CA ALA A 351 -21.59 -2.05 -4.40
C ALA A 351 -21.40 -2.37 -5.89
N ASN A 352 -22.48 -2.63 -6.62
CA ASN A 352 -22.43 -2.78 -8.07
C ASN A 352 -21.93 -1.52 -8.76
N TYR A 353 -22.39 -0.33 -8.33
CA TYR A 353 -21.95 0.96 -8.87
C TYR A 353 -20.43 1.14 -8.77
N PHE A 354 -19.86 0.86 -7.60
CA PHE A 354 -18.43 1.05 -7.38
C PHE A 354 -17.57 -0.02 -8.05
N PHE A 355 -18.04 -1.28 -8.05
CA PHE A 355 -17.16 -2.44 -8.28
C PHE A 355 -17.56 -3.34 -9.46
N ASN A 356 -18.78 -3.21 -10.00
CA ASN A 356 -19.29 -4.09 -11.06
C ASN A 356 -19.54 -3.38 -12.41
N VAL A 357 -19.61 -2.05 -12.46
CA VAL A 357 -19.98 -1.38 -13.71
C VAL A 357 -18.85 -1.49 -14.73
N HIS A 358 -19.20 -1.92 -15.94
CA HIS A 358 -18.44 -1.90 -17.20
C HIS A 358 -17.94 -0.49 -17.63
N ARG A 359 -17.54 0.38 -16.69
CA ARG A 359 -16.84 1.61 -17.03
C ARG A 359 -15.45 1.23 -17.50
N ILE A 360 -15.37 1.17 -18.82
CA ILE A 360 -14.26 1.67 -19.63
C ILE A 360 -13.67 2.89 -18.91
N GLU A 361 -12.75 2.67 -17.99
CA GLU A 361 -11.66 3.62 -17.81
C GLU A 361 -10.69 3.28 -18.94
N VAL A 362 -10.69 4.20 -19.91
CA VAL A 362 -9.84 4.22 -21.11
C VAL A 362 -8.39 4.15 -20.71
#